data_AF-A0A2M7N4F5-F1
#
_entry.id   AF-A0A2M7N4F5-F1
#
_cell.length_a   1.000
_cell.length_b   1.000
_cell.length_c   1.000
_cell.angle_alpha   90.00
_cell.angle_beta   90.00
_cell.angle_gamma   90.00
#
_symmetry.space_group_name_H-M   'P 1'
#
loop_
_entity.id
_entity.type
_entity.pdbx_description
1 polymer ?
#
loop_
_entity_poly.entity_id
_entity_poly.type
_entity_poly.pdbx_seq_one_letter_code
_entity_poly.pdbx_strand_id
1 'polypeptide(L)'
;DIPSVCAKKLENNEADIVLVPTAAISKMPDINIISDYCIGANKNVLSVLLVSQKPLSELKNIYLDYQSRTSINLVKVLSKFYWKKDFIWLNSLIGYENKIKENTGGVIIGDRALELSAHYKYKYDLAAEWNNFTGLPFVFACWVSKLNININFINKFNKSLEWGIEHINNIKPNYPNLSNEFIRNYYKFNIDYNFDNKKHDGMKLFFKYLKEI
;
A
#
# COMPACT_ATOMS: atom_id res chain seq x y z
N ASP A 1 6.24 -9.22 10.67
CA ASP A 1 6.57 -9.66 9.29
C ASP A 1 6.10 -8.64 8.28
N ILE A 2 6.82 -8.50 7.17
CA ILE A 2 6.35 -7.68 6.05
C ILE A 2 5.18 -8.39 5.34
N PRO A 3 4.21 -7.66 4.76
CA PRO A 3 3.02 -8.25 4.14
C PRO A 3 3.31 -9.35 3.10
N SER A 4 4.40 -9.25 2.35
CA SER A 4 4.80 -10.28 1.38
C SER A 4 5.19 -11.62 2.02
N VAL A 5 5.73 -11.61 3.25
CA VAL A 5 6.00 -12.82 4.04
C VAL A 5 4.70 -13.41 4.58
N CYS A 6 3.76 -12.57 5.03
CA CYS A 6 2.45 -13.02 5.52
C CYS A 6 1.67 -13.80 4.45
N ALA A 7 1.72 -13.36 3.20
CA ALA A 7 1.10 -14.08 2.08
C ALA A 7 1.66 -15.51 1.93
N LYS A 8 2.97 -15.69 2.09
CA LYS A 8 3.63 -17.00 1.98
C LYS A 8 3.29 -17.92 3.15
N LYS A 9 3.17 -17.38 4.37
CA LYS A 9 2.72 -18.14 5.54
C LYS A 9 1.32 -18.71 5.35
N LEU A 10 0.41 -17.92 4.75
CA LEU A 10 -0.92 -18.41 4.42
C LEU A 10 -0.88 -19.50 3.34
N GLU A 11 -0.06 -19.33 2.30
CA GLU A 11 0.13 -20.35 1.25
C GLU A 11 0.59 -21.68 1.84
N ASN A 12 1.52 -21.64 2.81
CA ASN A 12 2.08 -22.80 3.50
C ASN A 12 1.22 -23.35 4.67
N ASN A 13 0.05 -22.75 4.94
CA ASN A 13 -0.80 -23.08 6.10
C ASN A 13 -0.09 -22.90 7.46
N GLU A 14 0.85 -21.96 7.55
CA GLU A 14 1.54 -21.58 8.79
C GLU A 14 0.76 -20.53 9.60
N ALA A 15 -0.29 -19.94 9.02
CA ALA A 15 -1.18 -18.98 9.66
C ALA A 15 -2.59 -19.05 9.04
N ASP A 16 -3.62 -19.01 9.88
CA ASP A 16 -5.03 -19.06 9.45
C ASP A 16 -5.55 -17.71 8.96
N ILE A 17 -5.07 -16.63 9.58
CA ILE A 17 -5.49 -15.25 9.31
C ILE A 17 -4.25 -14.39 9.13
N VAL A 18 -4.18 -13.67 8.01
CA VAL A 18 -3.03 -12.83 7.68
C VAL A 18 -3.46 -11.53 7.03
N LEU A 19 -2.70 -10.47 7.28
CA LEU A 19 -2.80 -9.22 6.55
C LEU A 19 -1.91 -9.31 5.30
N VAL A 20 -2.51 -9.30 4.11
CA VAL A 20 -1.77 -9.51 2.85
C VAL A 20 -1.91 -8.33 1.90
N PRO A 21 -0.90 -8.08 1.03
CA PRO A 21 -1.01 -7.08 -0.01
C PRO A 21 -2.18 -7.39 -0.93
N THR A 22 -3.01 -6.39 -1.23
CA THR A 22 -4.18 -6.53 -2.11
C THR A 22 -3.83 -7.13 -3.47
N ALA A 23 -2.68 -6.78 -4.06
CA ALA A 23 -2.25 -7.37 -5.33
C ALA A 23 -1.99 -8.89 -5.25
N ALA A 24 -1.63 -9.44 -4.08
CA ALA A 24 -1.44 -10.88 -3.91
C ALA A 24 -2.80 -11.62 -3.91
N ILE A 25 -3.84 -11.01 -3.34
CA ILE A 25 -5.21 -11.57 -3.28
C ILE A 25 -5.73 -11.88 -4.69
N SER A 26 -5.44 -11.03 -5.67
CA SER A 26 -5.87 -11.22 -7.07
C SER A 26 -5.43 -12.55 -7.71
N LYS A 27 -4.43 -13.22 -7.13
CA LYS A 27 -3.84 -14.48 -7.60
C LYS A 27 -4.14 -15.67 -6.68
N MET A 28 -4.82 -15.45 -5.56
CA MET A 28 -5.13 -16.48 -4.57
C MET A 28 -6.53 -17.04 -4.84
N PRO A 29 -6.65 -18.32 -5.27
CA PRO A 29 -7.95 -18.97 -5.32
C PRO A 29 -8.49 -19.20 -3.90
N ASP A 30 -9.82 -19.24 -3.77
CA ASP A 30 -10.53 -19.64 -2.55
C ASP A 30 -10.12 -18.86 -1.29
N ILE A 31 -9.87 -17.56 -1.45
CA ILE A 31 -9.50 -16.67 -0.36
C ILE A 31 -10.69 -15.81 0.10
N ASN A 32 -10.93 -15.79 1.40
CA ASN A 32 -11.94 -14.94 2.03
C ASN A 32 -11.27 -13.68 2.59
N ILE A 33 -11.80 -12.50 2.28
CA ILE A 33 -11.52 -11.29 3.06
C ILE A 33 -12.48 -11.31 4.24
N ILE A 34 -11.95 -11.28 5.46
CA ILE A 34 -12.72 -11.65 6.66
C ILE A 34 -13.02 -10.49 7.62
N SER A 35 -12.48 -9.30 7.36
CA SER A 35 -12.56 -8.17 8.29
C SER A 35 -13.21 -6.96 7.63
N ASP A 36 -13.92 -6.19 8.44
CA ASP A 36 -14.45 -4.86 8.07
C ASP A 36 -13.34 -3.80 8.05
N TYR A 37 -12.11 -4.18 8.39
CA TYR A 37 -10.94 -3.30 8.41
C TYR A 37 -9.88 -3.75 7.40
N CYS A 38 -9.16 -2.77 6.86
CA CYS A 38 -8.06 -2.92 5.90
C CYS A 38 -6.96 -1.89 6.18
N ILE A 39 -5.93 -1.88 5.34
CA ILE A 39 -5.01 -0.75 5.23
C ILE A 39 -5.29 -0.08 3.88
N GLY A 40 -5.96 1.07 3.90
CA GLY A 40 -6.32 1.82 2.71
C GLY A 40 -6.06 3.31 2.84
N ALA A 41 -6.47 4.06 1.82
CA ALA A 41 -6.45 5.52 1.80
C ALA A 41 -7.54 6.07 0.87
N ASN A 42 -8.21 7.15 1.31
CA ASN A 42 -9.22 7.83 0.49
C ASN A 42 -8.61 8.87 -0.45
N LYS A 43 -7.45 9.43 -0.08
CA LYS A 43 -6.68 10.40 -0.87
C LYS A 43 -5.20 10.04 -0.79
N ASN A 44 -4.38 10.85 -0.12
CA ASN A 44 -2.97 10.62 0.07
C ASN A 44 -2.70 9.73 1.30
N VAL A 45 -1.85 8.72 1.11
CA VAL A 45 -1.40 7.82 2.18
C VAL A 45 -0.06 8.26 2.77
N LEU A 46 0.73 9.12 2.12
CA LEU A 46 2.08 9.58 2.48
C LEU A 46 3.19 8.51 2.49
N SER A 47 2.83 7.25 2.73
CA SER A 47 3.77 6.13 2.86
C SER A 47 3.89 5.26 1.61
N VAL A 48 3.31 5.67 0.47
CA VAL A 48 3.46 4.98 -0.81
C VAL A 48 3.62 6.03 -1.91
N LEU A 49 4.86 6.27 -2.30
CA LEU A 49 5.22 7.39 -3.17
C LEU A 49 6.04 6.92 -4.37
N LEU A 50 5.79 7.49 -5.55
CA LEU A 50 6.82 7.60 -6.58
C LEU A 50 7.58 8.92 -6.35
N VAL A 51 8.89 8.82 -6.13
CA VAL A 51 9.76 9.97 -5.87
C VAL A 51 10.80 10.15 -6.97
N SER A 52 11.21 11.39 -7.20
CA SER A 52 12.24 11.72 -8.20
C SER A 52 12.84 13.13 -8.02
N GLN A 53 13.95 13.39 -8.70
CA GLN A 53 14.56 14.73 -8.78
C GLN A 53 14.06 15.56 -9.98
N LYS A 54 13.48 14.89 -10.98
CA LYS A 54 12.85 15.51 -12.16
C LYS A 54 11.36 15.21 -12.21
N PRO A 55 10.54 16.06 -12.87
CA PRO A 55 9.10 15.82 -12.98
C PRO A 55 8.81 14.52 -13.73
N LEU A 56 7.63 13.93 -13.48
CA LEU A 56 7.17 12.66 -14.08
C LEU A 56 7.38 12.59 -15.59
N SER A 57 7.12 13.69 -16.31
CA SER A 57 7.26 13.79 -17.76
C SER A 57 8.69 13.52 -18.26
N GLU A 58 9.70 13.85 -17.46
CA GLU A 58 11.12 13.67 -17.79
C GLU A 58 11.71 12.33 -17.33
N LEU A 59 10.96 11.56 -16.53
CA LEU A 59 11.45 10.27 -16.05
C LEU A 59 11.51 9.25 -17.19
N LYS A 60 12.54 8.40 -17.14
CA LYS A 60 12.74 7.27 -18.05
C LYS A 60 12.76 5.93 -17.31
N ASN A 61 13.41 5.90 -16.15
CA ASN A 61 13.57 4.69 -15.35
C ASN A 61 12.82 4.83 -14.02
N ILE A 62 12.23 3.74 -13.53
CA ILE A 62 11.63 3.68 -12.20
C ILE A 62 12.15 2.44 -11.48
N TYR A 63 12.81 2.64 -10.34
CA TYR A 63 13.08 1.55 -9.40
C TYR A 63 11.79 1.09 -8.72
N LEU A 64 11.57 -0.21 -8.76
CA LEU A 64 10.45 -0.89 -8.14
C LEU A 64 10.85 -1.39 -6.75
N ASP A 65 10.09 -1.02 -5.72
CA ASP A 65 10.41 -1.34 -4.33
C ASP A 65 10.45 -2.85 -4.04
N TYR A 66 11.57 -3.37 -3.56
CA TYR A 66 11.72 -4.79 -3.24
C TYR A 66 10.76 -5.30 -2.13
N GLN A 67 10.15 -4.42 -1.34
CA GLN A 67 9.28 -4.81 -0.23
C GLN A 67 7.79 -4.87 -0.60
N SER A 68 7.36 -4.35 -1.76
CA SER A 68 5.92 -4.18 -2.07
C SER A 68 5.49 -4.78 -3.39
N ARG A 69 4.52 -5.71 -3.35
CA ARG A 69 3.82 -6.18 -4.56
C ARG A 69 2.72 -5.22 -5.02
N THR A 70 1.92 -4.70 -4.08
CA THR A 70 0.78 -3.83 -4.41
C THR A 70 1.24 -2.50 -5.02
N SER A 71 2.21 -1.84 -4.41
CA SER A 71 2.68 -0.53 -4.87
C SER A 71 3.38 -0.60 -6.22
N ILE A 72 4.14 -1.67 -6.48
CA ILE A 72 4.74 -1.94 -7.81
C ILE A 72 3.67 -2.05 -8.88
N ASN A 73 2.60 -2.81 -8.62
CA ASN A 73 1.57 -2.97 -9.63
C ASN A 73 0.72 -1.70 -9.76
N LEU A 74 0.50 -0.95 -8.68
CA LEU A 74 -0.19 0.33 -8.74
C LEU A 74 0.54 1.34 -9.63
N VAL A 75 1.85 1.50 -9.49
CA VAL A 75 2.61 2.43 -10.35
C VAL A 75 2.55 2.00 -11.82
N LYS A 76 2.53 0.69 -12.11
CA LYS A 76 2.40 0.17 -13.48
C LYS A 76 1.01 0.44 -14.08
N VAL A 77 -0.04 0.25 -13.28
CA VAL A 77 -1.41 0.59 -13.68
C VAL A 77 -1.52 2.10 -13.98
N LEU A 78 -0.99 2.96 -13.09
CA LEU A 78 -1.01 4.41 -13.29
C LEU A 78 -0.19 4.81 -14.53
N SER A 79 1.00 4.24 -14.71
CA SER A 79 1.85 4.44 -15.89
C SER A 79 1.12 4.11 -17.19
N LYS A 80 0.43 2.97 -17.28
CA LYS A 80 -0.26 2.52 -18.49
C LYS A 80 -1.55 3.28 -18.76
N PHE A 81 -2.43 3.41 -17.75
CA PHE A 81 -3.81 3.83 -17.97
C PHE A 81 -4.07 5.30 -17.67
N TYR A 82 -3.30 5.90 -16.75
CA TYR A 82 -3.51 7.28 -16.33
C TYR A 82 -2.49 8.24 -16.94
N TRP A 83 -1.21 8.07 -16.59
CA TRP A 83 -0.12 8.91 -17.08
C TRP A 83 0.21 8.65 -18.55
N LYS A 84 -0.19 7.49 -19.09
CA LYS A 84 0.06 7.05 -20.47
C LYS A 84 1.52 7.24 -20.87
N LYS A 85 2.42 6.80 -19.98
CA LYS A 85 3.86 6.96 -20.11
C LYS A 85 4.55 5.67 -19.74
N ASP A 86 5.32 5.15 -20.70
CA ASP A 86 6.13 3.97 -20.49
C ASP A 86 7.44 4.31 -19.76
N PHE A 87 7.80 3.44 -18.81
CA PHE A 87 9.05 3.52 -18.07
C PHE A 87 9.83 2.22 -18.23
N ILE A 88 11.15 2.33 -18.10
CA ILE A 88 12.03 1.19 -17.90
C ILE A 88 11.96 0.81 -16.41
N TRP A 89 11.42 -0.36 -16.12
CA TRP A 89 11.27 -0.88 -14.76
C TRP A 89 12.58 -1.50 -14.28
N LEU A 90 13.12 -0.99 -13.17
CA LEU A 90 14.34 -1.48 -12.57
C LEU A 90 14.02 -2.22 -11.27
N ASN A 91 14.53 -3.43 -11.09
CA ASN A 91 14.48 -4.10 -9.80
C ASN A 91 15.40 -3.39 -8.80
N SER A 92 15.00 -3.35 -7.55
CA SER A 92 15.78 -2.71 -6.49
C SER A 92 16.27 -3.70 -5.43
N LEU A 93 17.26 -3.26 -4.67
CA LEU A 93 17.76 -3.89 -3.45
C LEU A 93 17.87 -2.80 -2.37
N ILE A 94 18.14 -3.19 -1.12
CA ILE A 94 18.36 -2.25 -0.01
C ILE A 94 19.33 -1.13 -0.43
N GLY A 95 18.95 0.13 -0.17
CA GLY A 95 19.78 1.31 -0.45
C GLY A 95 19.68 1.86 -1.88
N TYR A 96 18.75 1.37 -2.71
CA TYR A 96 18.54 1.90 -4.07
C TYR A 96 18.06 3.36 -4.09
N GLU A 97 17.54 3.87 -2.98
CA GLU A 97 17.07 5.25 -2.80
C GLU A 97 18.18 6.25 -3.13
N ASN A 98 19.44 5.90 -2.82
CA ASN A 98 20.64 6.67 -3.15
C ASN A 98 20.95 6.71 -4.66
N LYS A 99 20.30 5.86 -5.46
CA LYS A 99 20.45 5.79 -6.91
C LYS A 99 19.36 6.58 -7.64
N ILE A 100 18.37 7.14 -6.93
CA ILE A 100 17.31 7.97 -7.49
C ILE A 100 17.87 9.36 -7.76
N LYS A 101 18.22 9.62 -9.02
CA LYS A 101 18.80 10.88 -9.49
C LYS A 101 18.44 11.11 -10.96
N GLU A 102 18.62 12.34 -11.43
CA GLU A 102 18.35 12.72 -12.81
C GLU A 102 16.96 12.28 -13.29
N ASN A 103 16.88 11.51 -14.37
CA ASN A 103 15.66 11.00 -15.00
C ASN A 103 15.19 9.66 -14.41
N THR A 104 15.70 9.27 -13.24
CA THR A 104 15.34 8.02 -12.57
C THR A 104 14.51 8.33 -11.33
N GLY A 105 13.30 7.77 -11.29
CA GLY A 105 12.46 7.76 -10.10
C GLY A 105 12.57 6.44 -9.33
N GLY A 106 11.91 6.38 -8.18
CA GLY A 106 11.73 5.15 -7.43
C GLY A 106 10.42 5.14 -6.66
N VAL A 107 9.77 3.98 -6.61
CA VAL A 107 8.61 3.77 -5.72
C VAL A 107 9.15 3.47 -4.34
N ILE A 108 9.00 4.36 -3.36
CA ILE A 108 9.38 4.11 -1.96
C ILE A 108 8.14 3.87 -1.12
N ILE A 109 8.22 2.97 -0.12
CA ILE A 109 7.08 2.60 0.72
C ILE A 109 7.39 2.56 2.22
N GLY A 110 6.34 2.64 3.03
CA GLY A 110 6.39 2.48 4.48
C GLY A 110 7.22 3.57 5.15
N ASP A 111 7.95 3.19 6.20
CA ASP A 111 8.77 4.10 7.00
C ASP A 111 9.79 4.86 6.13
N ARG A 112 10.36 4.19 5.11
CA ARG A 112 11.30 4.83 4.16
C ARG A 112 10.64 5.96 3.38
N ALA A 113 9.37 5.82 3.00
CA ALA A 113 8.65 6.90 2.35
C ALA A 113 8.41 8.08 3.30
N LEU A 114 8.04 7.80 4.55
CA LEU A 114 7.83 8.83 5.56
C LEU A 114 9.12 9.60 5.88
N GLU A 115 10.24 8.89 6.00
CA GLU A 115 11.54 9.48 6.38
C GLU A 115 12.26 10.16 5.21
N LEU A 116 12.28 9.54 4.03
CA LEU A 116 13.13 9.98 2.93
C LEU A 116 12.43 10.91 1.94
N SER A 117 11.10 11.03 1.98
CA SER A 117 10.36 11.81 0.97
C SER A 117 10.84 13.26 0.87
N ALA A 118 11.27 13.88 1.97
CA ALA A 118 11.78 15.25 1.99
C ALA A 118 13.05 15.45 1.14
N HIS A 119 13.81 14.40 0.84
CA HIS A 119 15.03 14.46 0.01
C HIS A 119 14.76 14.56 -1.50
N TYR A 120 13.50 14.39 -1.92
CA TYR A 120 13.12 14.36 -3.32
C TYR A 120 12.29 15.58 -3.70
N LYS A 121 12.67 16.22 -4.81
CA LYS A 121 12.00 17.41 -5.33
C LYS A 121 10.56 17.12 -5.78
N TYR A 122 10.31 15.96 -6.37
CA TYR A 122 8.99 15.55 -6.84
C TYR A 122 8.53 14.29 -6.09
N LYS A 123 7.28 14.32 -5.65
CA LYS A 123 6.61 13.27 -4.89
C LYS A 123 5.21 13.08 -5.44
N TYR A 124 4.92 11.86 -5.88
CA TYR A 124 3.60 11.47 -6.37
C TYR A 124 3.06 10.41 -5.43
N ASP A 125 2.06 10.76 -4.62
CA ASP A 125 1.40 9.81 -3.74
C ASP A 125 0.52 8.87 -4.57
N LEU A 126 0.83 7.58 -4.56
CA LEU A 126 0.17 6.65 -5.47
C LEU A 126 -1.30 6.42 -5.14
N ALA A 127 -1.72 6.59 -3.88
CA ALA A 127 -3.15 6.56 -3.53
C ALA A 127 -3.87 7.83 -4.04
N ALA A 128 -3.22 8.99 -3.93
CA ALA A 128 -3.77 10.23 -4.48
C ALA A 128 -3.88 10.18 -6.01
N GLU A 129 -2.85 9.67 -6.69
CA GLU A 129 -2.85 9.51 -8.15
C GLU A 129 -3.91 8.51 -8.61
N TRP A 130 -4.12 7.42 -7.85
CA TRP A 130 -5.24 6.49 -8.08
C TRP A 130 -6.59 7.17 -7.92
N ASN A 131 -6.76 7.99 -6.89
CA ASN A 131 -8.00 8.71 -6.66
C ASN A 131 -8.24 9.75 -7.76
N ASN A 132 -7.21 10.49 -8.20
CA ASN A 132 -7.29 11.42 -9.31
C ASN A 132 -7.69 10.71 -10.61
N PHE A 133 -7.18 9.50 -10.83
CA PHE A 133 -7.50 8.70 -12.00
C PHE A 133 -8.93 8.13 -11.96
N THR A 134 -9.36 7.58 -10.83
CA THR A 134 -10.56 6.72 -10.77
C THR A 134 -11.72 7.30 -9.96
N GLY A 135 -11.46 8.32 -9.14
CA GLY A 135 -12.38 8.82 -8.12
C GLY A 135 -12.57 7.89 -6.91
N LEU A 136 -11.87 6.75 -6.86
CA LEU A 136 -12.04 5.71 -5.83
C LEU A 136 -10.90 5.72 -4.81
N PRO A 137 -11.14 5.28 -3.57
CA PRO A 137 -10.09 5.02 -2.60
C PRO A 137 -9.22 3.83 -3.05
N PHE A 138 -8.03 3.71 -2.45
CA PHE A 138 -7.12 2.59 -2.70
C PHE A 138 -6.96 1.70 -1.47
N VAL A 139 -6.83 0.39 -1.68
CA VAL A 139 -6.64 -0.60 -0.61
C VAL A 139 -5.30 -1.28 -0.79
N PHE A 140 -4.40 -1.10 0.17
CA PHE A 140 -3.05 -1.65 0.12
C PHE A 140 -2.97 -3.09 0.64
N ALA A 141 -3.72 -3.39 1.71
CA ALA A 141 -3.76 -4.72 2.31
C ALA A 141 -5.11 -5.03 2.97
N CYS A 142 -5.49 -6.31 2.98
CA CYS A 142 -6.70 -6.82 3.62
C CYS A 142 -6.38 -8.00 4.53
N TRP A 143 -7.19 -8.19 5.58
CA TRP A 143 -7.18 -9.40 6.39
C TRP A 143 -7.87 -10.53 5.64
N VAL A 144 -7.16 -11.64 5.44
CA VAL A 144 -7.66 -12.77 4.67
C VAL A 144 -7.47 -14.10 5.39
N SER A 145 -8.27 -15.08 4.99
CA SER A 145 -8.16 -16.49 5.40
C SER A 145 -8.52 -17.43 4.26
N LYS A 146 -7.89 -18.60 4.21
CA LYS A 146 -8.33 -19.75 3.37
C LYS A 146 -9.48 -20.52 4.02
N LEU A 147 -9.67 -20.35 5.32
CA LEU A 147 -10.68 -21.06 6.08
C LEU A 147 -11.98 -20.26 6.12
N ASN A 148 -13.09 -20.96 6.30
CA ASN A 148 -14.34 -20.35 6.70
C ASN A 148 -14.29 -20.11 8.21
N ILE A 149 -13.86 -18.91 8.60
CA ILE A 149 -13.72 -18.53 10.01
C ILE A 149 -15.09 -18.34 10.65
N ASN A 150 -15.25 -18.81 11.89
CA ASN A 150 -16.49 -18.66 12.63
C ASN A 150 -16.88 -17.19 12.81
N ILE A 151 -18.14 -16.84 12.56
CA ILE A 151 -18.63 -15.46 12.63
C ILE A 151 -18.45 -14.82 14.01
N ASN A 152 -18.55 -15.58 15.10
CA ASN A 152 -18.31 -15.05 16.44
C ASN A 152 -16.84 -14.69 16.66
N PHE A 153 -15.92 -15.42 16.03
CA PHE A 153 -14.51 -15.04 16.03
C PHE A 153 -14.30 -13.76 15.21
N ILE A 154 -14.84 -13.69 13.99
CA ILE A 154 -14.73 -12.49 13.13
C ILE A 154 -15.23 -11.24 13.87
N ASN A 155 -16.39 -11.34 14.54
CA ASN A 155 -16.94 -10.24 15.32
C ASN A 155 -16.02 -9.79 16.46
N LYS A 156 -15.39 -10.74 17.18
CA LYS A 156 -14.41 -10.41 18.23
C LYS A 156 -13.13 -9.82 17.65
N PHE A 157 -12.69 -10.32 16.50
CA PHE A 157 -11.52 -9.83 15.79
C PHE A 157 -11.71 -8.39 15.32
N ASN A 158 -12.84 -8.09 14.67
CA ASN A 158 -13.17 -6.73 14.24
C ASN A 158 -13.26 -5.77 15.44
N LYS A 159 -13.87 -6.17 16.56
CA LYS A 159 -13.87 -5.36 17.81
C LYS A 159 -12.47 -5.09 18.34
N SER A 160 -11.54 -6.03 18.22
CA SER A 160 -10.15 -5.83 18.62
C SER A 160 -9.42 -4.84 17.72
N LEU A 161 -9.69 -4.86 16.41
CA LEU A 161 -9.12 -3.91 15.45
C LEU A 161 -9.69 -2.51 15.67
N GLU A 162 -11.01 -2.40 15.84
CA GLU A 162 -11.72 -1.17 16.19
C GLU A 162 -11.10 -0.52 17.43
N TRP A 163 -10.95 -1.30 18.52
CA TRP A 163 -10.35 -0.81 19.75
C TRP A 163 -8.95 -0.24 19.52
N GLY A 164 -8.11 -0.90 18.71
CA GLY A 164 -6.77 -0.41 18.37
C GLY A 164 -6.81 0.93 17.63
N ILE A 165 -7.76 1.10 16.70
CA ILE A 165 -7.95 2.32 15.91
C ILE A 165 -8.42 3.48 16.79
N GLU A 166 -9.41 3.23 17.67
CA GLU A 166 -9.93 4.24 18.61
C GLU A 166 -8.86 4.74 19.60
N HIS A 167 -7.85 3.91 19.88
CA HIS A 167 -6.77 4.21 20.82
C HIS A 167 -5.44 4.58 20.13
N ILE A 168 -5.45 4.95 18.84
CA ILE A 168 -4.24 5.37 18.09
C ILE A 168 -3.43 6.45 18.82
N ASN A 169 -4.08 7.37 19.52
CA ASN A 169 -3.40 8.44 20.25
C ASN A 169 -2.52 7.93 21.40
N ASN A 170 -2.78 6.73 21.92
CA ASN A 170 -2.01 6.10 22.99
C ASN A 170 -0.74 5.40 22.47
N ILE A 171 -0.61 5.25 21.15
CA ILE A 171 0.60 4.70 20.55
C ILE A 171 1.77 5.66 20.85
N LYS A 172 2.87 5.07 21.32
CA LYS A 172 4.15 5.75 21.51
C LYS A 172 5.10 5.28 20.40
N PRO A 173 5.02 5.91 19.21
CA PRO A 173 5.85 5.49 18.10
C PRO A 173 7.31 5.77 18.44
N ASN A 174 8.21 4.90 17.97
CA ASN A 174 9.65 5.03 18.19
C ASN A 174 10.35 5.16 16.84
N TYR A 175 10.17 6.31 16.18
CA TYR A 175 10.84 6.64 14.93
C TYR A 175 11.90 7.70 15.22
N PRO A 176 13.19 7.42 14.99
CA PRO A 176 14.27 8.33 15.36
C PRO A 176 14.22 9.66 14.60
N ASN A 177 13.64 9.65 13.39
CA ASN A 177 13.68 10.78 12.46
C ASN A 177 12.32 11.49 12.30
N LEU A 178 11.26 11.04 12.98
CA LEU A 178 9.90 11.55 12.80
C LEU A 178 9.29 11.92 14.15
N SER A 179 8.58 13.05 14.21
CA SER A 179 7.92 13.46 15.45
C SER A 179 6.76 12.53 15.78
N ASN A 180 6.52 12.30 17.08
CA ASN A 180 5.38 11.51 17.54
C ASN A 180 4.04 12.10 17.07
N GLU A 181 3.96 13.42 16.94
CA GLU A 181 2.79 14.10 16.40
C GLU A 181 2.58 13.77 14.91
N PHE A 182 3.63 13.84 14.09
CA PHE A 182 3.55 13.48 12.68
C PHE A 182 3.04 12.05 12.49
N ILE A 183 3.61 11.10 13.23
CA ILE A 183 3.22 9.69 13.13
C ILE A 183 1.77 9.46 13.58
N ARG A 184 1.33 10.10 14.67
CA ARG A 184 -0.07 10.02 15.11
C ARG A 184 -1.01 10.61 14.06
N ASN A 185 -0.66 11.74 13.46
CA ASN A 185 -1.45 12.33 12.38
C ASN A 185 -1.49 11.43 11.14
N TYR A 186 -0.37 10.80 10.78
CA TYR A 186 -0.31 9.82 9.70
C TYR A 186 -1.26 8.65 9.94
N TYR A 187 -1.21 8.02 11.13
CA TYR A 187 -2.14 6.93 11.46
C TYR A 187 -3.59 7.39 11.47
N LYS A 188 -3.89 8.59 11.97
CA LYS A 188 -5.26 9.06 12.13
C LYS A 188 -5.90 9.60 10.85
N PHE A 189 -5.12 10.23 9.97
CA PHE A 189 -5.67 11.03 8.86
C PHE A 189 -5.24 10.55 7.48
N ASN A 190 -4.18 9.74 7.36
CA ASN A 190 -3.67 9.27 6.07
C ASN A 190 -3.96 7.80 5.82
N ILE A 191 -3.97 6.98 6.87
CA ILE A 191 -4.47 5.60 6.77
C ILE A 191 -5.98 5.62 7.01
N ASP A 192 -6.72 5.06 6.07
CA ASP A 192 -8.13 4.75 6.25
C ASP A 192 -8.30 3.26 6.47
N TYR A 193 -8.81 2.90 7.65
CA TYR A 193 -8.91 1.52 8.08
C TYR A 193 -10.23 0.85 7.69
N ASN A 194 -11.29 1.59 7.39
CA ASN A 194 -12.61 0.99 7.17
C ASN A 194 -12.69 0.39 5.77
N PHE A 195 -12.95 -0.91 5.65
CA PHE A 195 -13.10 -1.59 4.38
C PHE A 195 -14.53 -1.45 3.82
N ASP A 196 -14.90 -0.21 3.48
CA ASP A 196 -16.22 0.14 2.98
C ASP A 196 -16.49 -0.26 1.51
N ASN A 197 -17.74 -0.06 1.06
CA ASN A 197 -18.16 -0.36 -0.31
C ASN A 197 -17.32 0.34 -1.39
N LYS A 198 -16.87 1.58 -1.18
CA LYS A 198 -16.03 2.29 -2.15
C LYS A 198 -14.64 1.66 -2.25
N LYS A 199 -14.11 1.15 -1.14
CA LYS A 199 -12.86 0.37 -1.11
C LYS A 199 -13.00 -0.99 -1.77
N HIS A 200 -14.14 -1.65 -1.61
CA HIS A 200 -14.46 -2.84 -2.39
C HIS A 200 -14.46 -2.55 -3.89
N ASP A 201 -15.08 -1.45 -4.33
CA ASP A 201 -15.12 -1.06 -5.74
C ASP A 201 -13.75 -0.67 -6.27
N GLY A 202 -12.98 0.12 -5.51
CA GLY A 202 -11.59 0.46 -5.85
C GLY A 202 -10.70 -0.77 -6.00
N MET A 203 -10.82 -1.73 -5.08
CA MET A 203 -10.09 -3.00 -5.15
C MET A 203 -10.49 -3.84 -6.37
N LYS A 204 -11.80 -3.97 -6.66
CA LYS A 204 -12.29 -4.69 -7.84
C LYS A 204 -11.79 -4.05 -9.14
N LEU A 205 -11.80 -2.72 -9.22
CA LEU A 205 -11.29 -1.99 -10.39
C LEU A 205 -9.78 -2.21 -10.55
N PHE A 206 -9.02 -2.14 -9.46
CA PHE A 206 -7.60 -2.44 -9.48
C PHE A 206 -7.33 -3.86 -10.00
N PHE A 207 -8.08 -4.87 -9.55
CA PHE A 207 -7.96 -6.25 -10.05
C PHE A 207 -8.27 -6.40 -11.54
N LYS A 208 -9.17 -5.58 -12.10
CA LYS A 208 -9.40 -5.56 -13.55
C LYS A 208 -8.16 -5.08 -14.28
N TYR A 209 -7.59 -3.94 -13.87
CA TYR A 209 -6.37 -3.42 -14.49
C TYR A 209 -5.16 -4.36 -14.34
N LEU A 210 -5.06 -5.10 -13.22
CA LEU A 210 -4.00 -6.09 -13.04
C LEU A 210 -4.01 -7.22 -14.09
N LYS A 211 -5.18 -7.54 -14.66
CA LYS A 211 -5.29 -8.56 -15.71
C LYS A 211 -4.84 -8.05 -17.08
N GLU A 212 -4.73 -6.73 -17.22
CA GLU A 212 -4.40 -6.07 -18.48
C GLU A 212 -2.94 -5.59 -18.54
N ILE A 213 -2.13 -5.84 -17.51
CA ILE A 213 -0.71 -5.45 -17.44
C ILE A 213 0.26 -6.64 -17.34
#